data_AF-A0A915DXI0-F1
#
_entry.id   AF-A0A915DXI0-F1
#
_cell.length_a   1.000
_cell.length_b   1.000
_cell.length_c   1.000
_cell.angle_alpha   90.00
_cell.angle_beta   90.00
_cell.angle_gamma   90.00
#
_symmetry.space_group_name_H-M   'P 1'
#
loop_
_entity.id
_entity.type
_entity.pdbx_description
1 polymer ?
#
loop_
_entity_poly.entity_id
_entity_poly.type
_entity_poly.pdbx_seq_one_letter_code
_entity_poly.pdbx_strand_id
1 'polypeptide(L)'
;MTGFSCERCENCVDIGAVCKSCKFKMSAEQIEMCELNNKMVEAALHSLKNASSTSVETQLAICEKMLELMDGIYYKHNVNLFTVLRNAMRCCLSLKRVVQALDYGEKLLKIQEFYQYPNDLSLLHMKLNLAKLYISQKEMKKAKAHLAPVMEVF
;
A
#
# COMPACT_ATOMS: atom_id res chain seq x y z
N MET A 1 -5.26 -6.28 8.43
CA MET A 1 -4.59 -6.14 9.74
C MET A 1 -4.02 -4.73 9.85
N THR A 2 -4.17 -4.06 11.00
CA THR A 2 -3.77 -2.66 11.26
C THR A 2 -2.54 -2.53 12.14
N GLY A 3 -1.76 -3.60 12.33
CA GLY A 3 -0.60 -3.59 13.21
C GLY A 3 0.70 -3.05 12.61
N PHE A 4 1.72 -3.03 13.44
CA PHE A 4 3.03 -2.43 13.22
C PHE A 4 4.07 -3.49 12.88
N SER A 5 5.20 -3.04 12.33
CA SER A 5 6.32 -3.91 12.02
C SER A 5 7.12 -4.20 13.29
N CYS A 6 7.35 -5.48 13.58
CA CYS A 6 8.30 -5.85 14.61
C CYS A 6 9.74 -5.57 14.12
N GLU A 7 10.49 -4.76 14.85
CA GLU A 7 11.86 -4.36 14.45
C GLU A 7 12.85 -5.51 14.25
N ARG A 8 12.62 -6.67 14.88
CA ARG A 8 13.53 -7.82 14.76
C ARG A 8 13.20 -8.78 13.61
N CYS A 9 11.94 -8.86 13.21
CA CYS A 9 11.49 -9.92 12.29
C CYS A 9 10.43 -9.48 11.29
N GLU A 10 10.05 -8.20 11.28
CA GLU A 10 9.09 -7.57 10.37
C GLU A 10 7.67 -8.19 10.36
N ASN A 11 7.39 -9.08 11.31
CA ASN A 11 6.05 -9.62 11.51
C ASN A 11 5.15 -8.58 12.16
N CYS A 12 3.85 -8.73 11.91
CA CYS A 12 2.86 -7.85 12.50
C CYS A 12 2.82 -7.97 14.03
N VAL A 13 2.81 -6.83 14.71
CA VAL A 13 2.67 -6.71 16.16
C VAL A 13 1.73 -5.55 16.49
N ASP A 14 0.89 -5.72 17.51
CA ASP A 14 0.06 -4.64 18.02
C ASP A 14 0.89 -3.72 18.94
N ILE A 15 0.53 -2.44 19.05
CA ILE A 15 1.25 -1.49 19.91
C ILE A 15 1.27 -2.00 21.35
N GLY A 16 2.46 -1.99 21.96
CA GLY A 16 2.68 -2.42 23.34
C GLY A 16 2.60 -3.94 23.56
N ALA A 17 2.28 -4.72 22.52
CA ALA A 17 2.25 -6.17 22.60
C ALA A 17 3.66 -6.79 22.46
N VAL A 18 3.79 -8.02 22.94
CA VAL A 18 4.97 -8.85 22.67
C VAL A 18 4.78 -9.54 21.32
N CYS A 19 5.77 -9.43 20.43
CA CYS A 19 5.76 -10.08 19.13
C CYS A 19 5.58 -11.59 19.30
N LYS A 20 4.53 -12.15 18.69
CA LYS A 20 4.23 -13.58 18.81
C LYS A 20 5.33 -14.46 18.21
N SER A 21 5.99 -13.99 17.15
CA SER A 21 7.01 -14.73 16.39
C SER A 21 8.37 -14.78 17.09
N CYS A 22 8.92 -13.64 17.51
CA CYS A 22 10.28 -13.56 18.05
C CYS A 22 10.35 -13.20 19.54
N LYS A 23 9.20 -13.04 20.20
CA LYS A 23 9.06 -12.64 21.61
C LYS A 23 9.68 -11.29 21.97
N PHE A 24 10.02 -10.47 20.97
CA PHE A 24 10.46 -9.11 21.18
C PHE A 24 9.34 -8.26 21.79
N LYS A 25 9.68 -7.48 22.82
CA LYS A 25 8.80 -6.50 23.44
C LYS A 25 9.26 -5.11 23.03
N MET A 26 8.33 -4.30 22.53
CA MET A 26 8.62 -2.93 22.12
C MET A 26 9.11 -2.09 23.31
N SER A 27 10.07 -1.20 23.07
CA SER A 27 10.48 -0.19 24.05
C SER A 27 9.39 0.89 24.21
N ALA A 28 9.50 1.72 25.24
CA ALA A 28 8.59 2.84 25.44
C ALA A 28 8.66 3.85 24.28
N GLU A 29 9.88 4.14 23.80
CA GLU A 29 10.12 5.04 22.68
C GLU A 29 9.49 4.51 21.38
N GLN A 30 9.56 3.20 21.15
CA GLN A 30 8.96 2.56 19.98
C GLN A 30 7.44 2.62 20.01
N ILE A 31 6.85 2.41 21.18
CA ILE A 31 5.41 2.53 21.38
C ILE A 31 4.97 3.97 21.06
N GLU A 32 5.64 4.96 21.62
CA GLU A 32 5.34 6.38 21.38
C GLU A 32 5.49 6.75 19.89
N MET A 33 6.56 6.28 19.25
CA MET A 33 6.78 6.47 17.81
C MET A 33 5.65 5.86 16.97
N CYS A 34 5.21 4.63 17.26
CA CYS A 34 4.10 3.99 16.55
C CYS A 34 2.79 4.76 16.77
N GLU A 35 2.50 5.20 17.99
CA GLU A 35 1.30 5.98 18.31
C GLU A 35 1.28 7.33 17.59
N LEU A 36 2.40 8.05 17.61
CA LEU A 36 2.52 9.36 16.95
C LEU A 36 2.33 9.23 15.44
N ASN A 37 3.00 8.25 14.81
CA ASN A 37 2.83 7.99 13.38
C ASN A 37 1.40 7.61 13.05
N ASN A 38 0.75 6.80 13.89
CA ASN A 38 -0.64 6.42 13.67
C ASN A 38 -1.60 7.61 13.71
N LYS A 39 -1.43 8.51 14.68
CA LYS A 39 -2.22 9.75 14.74
C LYS A 39 -2.00 10.63 13.51
N MET A 40 -0.75 10.77 13.05
CA MET A 40 -0.44 11.57 11.84
C MET A 40 -1.06 10.97 10.58
N VAL A 41 -0.95 9.64 10.40
CA VAL A 41 -1.52 8.92 9.26
C VAL A 41 -3.06 8.99 9.28
N GLU A 42 -3.69 8.81 10.44
CA GLU A 42 -5.15 8.93 10.56
C GLU A 42 -5.66 10.33 10.22
N ALA A 43 -4.99 11.37 10.72
CA ALA A 43 -5.32 12.75 10.38
C ALA A 43 -5.16 13.03 8.88
N ALA A 44 -4.07 12.55 8.27
CA ALA A 44 -3.84 12.72 6.83
C ALA A 44 -4.86 11.94 5.97
N LEU A 45 -5.25 10.72 6.38
CA LEU A 45 -6.32 9.96 5.74
C LEU A 45 -7.66 10.71 5.81
N HIS A 46 -7.96 11.31 6.96
CA HIS A 46 -9.17 12.12 7.13
C HIS A 46 -9.16 13.32 6.16
N SER A 47 -8.03 14.01 6.03
CA SER A 47 -7.87 15.11 5.07
C SER A 47 -8.05 14.64 3.62
N LEU A 48 -7.46 13.50 3.24
CA LEU A 48 -7.60 12.93 1.89
C LEU A 48 -9.05 12.55 1.54
N LYS A 49 -9.82 12.03 2.50
CA LYS A 49 -11.25 11.70 2.29
C LYS A 49 -12.10 12.93 2.00
N ASN A 50 -11.75 14.07 2.59
CA ASN A 50 -12.48 15.32 2.46
C ASN A 50 -11.89 16.28 1.42
N ALA A 51 -10.94 15.81 0.60
CA ALA A 51 -10.12 16.61 -0.31
C ALA A 51 -10.83 17.02 -1.62
N SER A 52 -12.15 17.24 -1.60
CA SER A 52 -12.95 17.49 -2.82
C SER A 52 -12.51 18.71 -3.64
N SER A 53 -11.88 19.70 -2.99
CA SER A 53 -11.34 20.92 -3.61
C SER A 53 -9.80 20.94 -3.70
N THR A 54 -9.12 19.88 -3.24
CA THR A 54 -7.66 19.82 -3.22
C THR A 54 -7.12 19.29 -4.55
N SER A 55 -6.09 19.94 -5.10
CA SER A 55 -5.45 19.51 -6.34
C SER A 55 -4.90 18.09 -6.25
N VAL A 56 -4.85 17.40 -7.40
CA VAL A 56 -4.36 16.01 -7.49
C VAL A 56 -2.89 15.93 -7.06
N GLU A 57 -2.09 16.96 -7.36
CA GLU A 57 -0.69 17.07 -6.95
C GLU A 57 -0.55 17.14 -5.44
N THR A 58 -1.40 17.92 -4.76
CA THR A 58 -1.39 18.02 -3.30
C THR A 58 -1.83 16.71 -2.67
N GLN A 59 -2.85 16.03 -3.24
CA GLN A 59 -3.25 14.70 -2.76
C GLN A 59 -2.11 13.68 -2.90
N LEU A 60 -1.37 13.71 -4.01
CA LEU A 60 -0.20 12.85 -4.21
C LEU A 60 0.89 13.14 -3.18
N ALA A 61 1.22 14.43 -2.94
CA ALA A 61 2.22 14.82 -1.95
C ALA A 61 1.86 14.37 -0.53
N ILE A 62 0.57 14.45 -0.16
CA ILE A 62 0.09 13.91 1.12
C ILE A 62 0.30 12.39 1.17
N CYS A 63 -0.05 11.67 0.11
CA CYS A 63 0.16 10.22 0.05
C CYS A 63 1.64 9.85 0.18
N GLU A 64 2.53 10.55 -0.54
CA GLU A 64 3.99 10.33 -0.48
C GLU A 64 4.51 10.55 0.95
N LYS A 65 4.09 11.64 1.60
CA LYS A 65 4.49 11.91 2.99
C LYS A 65 3.98 10.85 3.97
N MET A 66 2.77 10.35 3.76
CA MET A 66 2.25 9.25 4.57
C MET A 66 3.04 7.95 4.35
N LEU A 67 3.41 7.64 3.11
CA LEU A 67 4.24 6.45 2.83
C LEU A 67 5.59 6.54 3.53
N GLU A 68 6.21 7.73 3.58
CA GLU A 68 7.43 7.96 4.35
C GLU A 68 7.23 7.73 5.86
N LEU A 69 6.13 8.23 6.43
CA LEU A 69 5.81 8.02 7.86
C LEU A 69 5.55 6.54 8.19
N MET A 70 5.03 5.79 7.22
CA MET A 70 4.69 4.39 7.42
C MET A 70 5.86 3.45 7.17
N ASP A 71 6.90 3.91 6.47
CA ASP A 71 8.05 3.08 6.08
C ASP A 71 8.81 2.57 7.32
N GLY A 72 9.09 1.27 7.35
CA GLY A 72 9.70 0.58 8.49
C GLY A 72 8.85 0.49 9.77
N ILE A 73 7.83 1.34 9.95
CA ILE A 73 7.00 1.40 11.16
C ILE A 73 5.76 0.51 11.02
N TYR A 74 5.09 0.58 9.87
CA TYR A 74 3.87 -0.19 9.62
C TYR A 74 4.22 -1.59 9.13
N TYR A 75 3.41 -2.57 9.52
CA TYR A 75 3.54 -3.90 8.93
C TYR A 75 3.38 -3.82 7.41
N LYS A 76 4.21 -4.55 6.65
CA LYS A 76 4.23 -4.50 5.17
C LYS A 76 2.90 -4.77 4.48
N HIS A 77 1.98 -5.48 5.14
CA HIS A 77 0.61 -5.71 4.65
C HIS A 77 -0.44 -4.92 5.47
N ASN A 78 -0.09 -3.80 6.08
CA ASN A 78 -1.05 -2.99 6.82
C ASN A 78 -2.12 -2.42 5.88
N VAL A 79 -3.39 -2.46 6.28
CA VAL A 79 -4.53 -2.00 5.46
C VAL A 79 -4.55 -0.48 5.21
N ASN A 80 -3.88 0.31 6.04
CA ASN A 80 -3.71 1.74 5.79
C ASN A 80 -2.78 1.95 4.58
N LEU A 81 -1.75 1.11 4.39
CA LEU A 81 -0.86 1.18 3.22
C LEU A 81 -1.66 0.97 1.95
N PHE A 82 -2.60 0.02 1.95
CA PHE A 82 -3.50 -0.23 0.83
C PHE A 82 -4.25 1.06 0.42
N THR A 83 -4.82 1.77 1.39
CA THR A 83 -5.58 3.00 1.12
C THR A 83 -4.68 4.10 0.56
N VAL A 84 -3.50 4.29 1.13
CA VAL A 84 -2.55 5.33 0.68
C VAL A 84 -2.01 5.02 -0.71
N LEU A 85 -1.54 3.79 -0.95
CA LEU A 85 -1.02 3.34 -2.24
C LEU A 85 -2.06 3.44 -3.35
N ARG A 86 -3.33 3.09 -3.06
CA ARG A 86 -4.43 3.21 -4.03
C ARG A 86 -4.69 4.66 -4.42
N ASN A 87 -4.66 5.58 -3.46
CA ASN A 87 -4.82 7.01 -3.75
C ASN A 87 -3.60 7.58 -4.48
N ALA A 88 -2.38 7.21 -4.09
CA ALA A 88 -1.15 7.60 -4.78
C ALA A 88 -1.15 7.15 -6.25
N MET A 89 -1.45 5.86 -6.50
CA MET A 89 -1.59 5.30 -7.84
C MET A 89 -2.62 6.06 -8.66
N ARG A 90 -3.81 6.32 -8.11
CA ARG A 90 -4.86 7.11 -8.78
C ARG A 90 -4.36 8.50 -9.16
N CYS A 91 -3.71 9.21 -8.25
CA CYS A 91 -3.19 10.54 -8.52
C CYS A 91 -2.11 10.52 -9.61
N CYS A 92 -1.19 9.55 -9.57
CA CYS A 92 -0.19 9.37 -10.64
C CYS A 92 -0.84 9.11 -12.00
N LEU A 93 -1.91 8.29 -12.07
CA LEU A 93 -2.64 8.06 -13.31
C LEU A 93 -3.29 9.34 -13.85
N SER A 94 -3.95 10.12 -12.98
CA SER A 94 -4.53 11.43 -13.33
C SER A 94 -3.48 12.41 -13.85
N LEU A 95 -2.28 12.38 -13.28
CA LEU A 95 -1.13 13.20 -13.69
C LEU A 95 -0.31 12.58 -14.84
N LYS A 96 -0.76 11.46 -15.42
CA LYS A 96 -0.07 10.71 -16.49
C LYS A 96 1.36 10.25 -16.12
N ARG A 97 1.66 10.12 -14.82
CA ARG A 97 2.94 9.61 -14.30
C ARG A 97 2.92 8.09 -14.22
N VAL A 98 2.92 7.44 -15.38
CA VAL A 98 2.69 5.98 -15.51
C VAL A 98 3.70 5.13 -14.74
N VAL A 99 4.99 5.51 -14.77
CA VAL A 99 6.05 4.74 -14.07
C VAL A 99 5.83 4.73 -12.55
N GLN A 100 5.49 5.88 -11.96
CA GLN A 100 5.16 5.95 -10.52
C GLN A 100 3.86 5.21 -10.20
N ALA A 101 2.85 5.30 -11.07
CA ALA A 101 1.61 4.55 -10.90
C ALA A 101 1.85 3.03 -10.88
N LEU A 102 2.76 2.53 -11.72
CA LEU A 102 3.18 1.13 -11.71
C LEU A 102 3.86 0.74 -10.39
N ASP A 103 4.78 1.56 -9.86
CA ASP A 103 5.44 1.28 -8.58
C ASP A 103 4.44 1.17 -7.42
N TYR A 104 3.53 2.14 -7.28
CA TYR A 104 2.49 2.08 -6.26
C TYR A 104 1.51 0.93 -6.49
N GLY A 105 1.18 0.63 -7.75
CA GLY A 105 0.28 -0.45 -8.10
C GLY A 105 0.85 -1.83 -7.78
N GLU A 106 2.15 -2.07 -8.01
CA GLU A 106 2.80 -3.32 -7.64
C GLU A 106 2.87 -3.52 -6.12
N LYS A 107 3.14 -2.44 -5.36
CA LYS A 107 3.09 -2.47 -3.89
C LYS A 107 1.67 -2.76 -3.40
N LEU A 108 0.66 -2.15 -4.02
CA LEU A 108 -0.75 -2.39 -3.71
C LEU A 108 -1.16 -3.83 -3.99
N LEU A 109 -0.73 -4.38 -5.12
CA LEU A 109 -1.03 -5.76 -5.52
C LEU A 109 -0.52 -6.77 -4.48
N LYS A 110 0.71 -6.60 -3.97
CA LYS A 110 1.26 -7.48 -2.92
C LYS A 110 0.39 -7.52 -1.66
N ILE A 111 -0.19 -6.39 -1.28
CA ILE A 111 -1.11 -6.34 -0.14
C ILE A 111 -2.42 -7.08 -0.48
N GLN A 112 -2.95 -6.92 -1.70
CA GLN A 112 -4.13 -7.65 -2.15
C GLN A 112 -3.90 -9.17 -2.16
N GLU A 113 -2.78 -9.62 -2.73
CA GLU A 113 -2.42 -11.04 -2.79
C GLU A 113 -2.26 -11.67 -1.41
N PHE A 114 -1.89 -10.88 -0.40
CA PHE A 114 -1.82 -11.36 0.99
C PHE A 114 -3.21 -11.61 1.61
N TYR A 115 -4.23 -10.83 1.25
CA TYR A 115 -5.56 -10.88 1.90
C TYR A 115 -6.64 -11.55 1.06
N GLN A 116 -6.50 -11.60 -0.26
CA GLN A 116 -7.54 -12.03 -1.18
C GLN A 116 -7.22 -13.40 -1.77
N TYR A 117 -8.28 -14.16 -2.09
CA TYR A 117 -8.12 -15.42 -2.82
C TYR A 117 -7.64 -15.16 -4.25
N PRO A 118 -6.86 -16.08 -4.87
CA PRO A 118 -6.31 -15.87 -6.21
C PRO A 118 -7.33 -15.54 -7.30
N ASN A 119 -8.56 -16.03 -7.18
CA ASN A 119 -9.67 -15.82 -8.11
C ASN A 119 -10.62 -14.68 -7.70
N ASP A 120 -10.25 -13.86 -6.70
CA ASP A 120 -11.02 -12.68 -6.32
C ASP A 120 -11.08 -11.68 -7.48
N LEU A 121 -12.29 -11.24 -7.84
CA LEU A 121 -12.51 -10.35 -8.99
C LEU A 121 -11.76 -9.01 -8.85
N SER A 122 -11.62 -8.48 -7.64
CA SER A 122 -10.89 -7.23 -7.41
C SER A 122 -9.39 -7.41 -7.59
N LEU A 123 -8.85 -8.58 -7.21
CA LEU A 123 -7.45 -8.94 -7.43
C LEU A 123 -7.18 -9.12 -8.94
N LEU A 124 -8.02 -9.88 -9.65
CA LEU A 124 -7.90 -10.09 -11.09
C LEU A 124 -8.01 -8.77 -11.87
N HIS A 125 -8.93 -7.88 -11.46
CA HIS A 125 -9.06 -6.56 -12.07
C HIS A 125 -7.82 -5.69 -11.84
N MET A 126 -7.19 -5.75 -10.65
CA MET A 126 -5.93 -5.05 -10.41
C MET A 126 -4.81 -5.57 -11.33
N LYS A 127 -4.67 -6.89 -11.47
CA LYS A 127 -3.69 -7.51 -12.38
C LYS A 127 -3.91 -7.09 -13.84
N LEU A 128 -5.16 -7.07 -14.30
CA LEU A 128 -5.52 -6.56 -15.62
C LEU A 128 -5.11 -5.10 -15.80
N ASN A 129 -5.33 -4.25 -14.80
CA ASN A 129 -4.96 -2.83 -14.86
C ASN A 129 -3.44 -2.65 -14.92
N LEU A 130 -2.66 -3.38 -14.12
CA LEU A 130 -1.20 -3.36 -14.20
C LEU A 130 -0.70 -3.85 -15.57
N ALA A 131 -1.30 -4.91 -16.12
CA ALA A 131 -0.96 -5.39 -17.45
C ALA A 131 -1.17 -4.31 -18.53
N LYS A 132 -2.30 -3.61 -18.51
CA LYS A 132 -2.57 -2.48 -19.43
C LYS A 132 -1.51 -1.38 -19.30
N LEU A 133 -1.11 -1.04 -18.07
CA LEU A 133 -0.07 -0.05 -17.84
C LEU A 133 1.30 -0.52 -18.37
N TYR A 134 1.68 -1.78 -18.16
CA TYR A 134 2.91 -2.33 -18.73
C TYR A 134 2.89 -2.38 -20.26
N ILE A 135 1.77 -2.71 -20.89
CA ILE A 135 1.62 -2.63 -22.36
C ILE A 135 1.88 -1.20 -22.84
N SER A 136 1.34 -0.20 -22.14
CA SER A 136 1.60 1.22 -22.49
C SER A 136 3.08 1.61 -22.39
N GLN A 137 3.85 0.93 -21.53
CA GLN A 137 5.29 1.10 -21.39
C GLN A 137 6.09 0.14 -22.29
N LYS A 138 5.44 -0.63 -23.16
CA LYS A 138 6.05 -1.66 -24.03
C LYS A 138 6.74 -2.81 -23.25
N GLU A 139 6.42 -2.97 -21.98
CA GLU A 139 6.95 -3.99 -21.06
C GLU A 139 6.15 -5.31 -21.18
N MET A 140 6.17 -5.91 -22.37
CA MET A 140 5.30 -7.03 -22.73
C MET A 140 5.48 -8.27 -21.84
N LYS A 141 6.71 -8.51 -21.35
CA LYS A 141 6.99 -9.64 -20.45
C LYS A 141 6.23 -9.51 -19.12
N LYS A 142 6.27 -8.31 -18.52
CA LYS A 142 5.55 -8.02 -17.26
C LYS A 142 4.04 -8.01 -17.47
N ALA A 143 3.58 -7.45 -18.58
CA ALA A 143 2.17 -7.48 -18.94
C ALA A 143 1.61 -8.91 -19.03
N LYS A 144 2.32 -9.81 -19.73
CA LYS A 144 1.92 -11.23 -19.84
C LYS A 144 1.87 -11.93 -18.49
N ALA A 145 2.84 -11.65 -17.62
CA ALA A 145 2.86 -12.23 -16.27
C ALA A 145 1.62 -11.86 -15.45
N HIS A 146 1.15 -10.62 -15.56
CA HIS A 146 -0.08 -10.17 -14.89
C HIS A 146 -1.36 -10.66 -15.57
N LEU A 147 -1.36 -10.88 -16.88
CA LEU A 147 -2.54 -11.40 -17.61
C LEU A 147 -2.76 -12.89 -17.41
N ALA A 148 -1.70 -13.69 -17.22
CA ALA A 148 -1.84 -15.15 -17.16
C ALA A 148 -2.88 -15.63 -16.11
N PRO A 149 -2.86 -15.15 -14.86
CA PRO A 149 -3.88 -15.54 -13.86
C PRO A 149 -5.30 -15.07 -14.20
N VAL A 150 -5.44 -13.99 -14.98
CA VAL A 150 -6.75 -13.47 -15.40
C VAL A 150 -7.38 -14.38 -16.44
N MET A 151 -6.58 -14.86 -17.40
CA MET A 151 -7.00 -15.76 -18.47
C MET A 151 -7.30 -17.19 -18.00
N GLU A 152 -6.85 -17.58 -16.81
CA GLU A 152 -7.19 -18.89 -16.23
C GLU A 152 -8.62 -18.91 -15.65
N VAL A 153 -9.18 -17.73 -15.36
CA VAL A 153 -10.51 -17.58 -14.76
C VAL A 153 -11.58 -17.22 -15.80
N PHE A 154 -11.19 -16.50 -16.87
CA PHE A 154 -12.07 -16.04 -17.96
C PHE A 154 -11.64 -16.62 -19.31
#